data_AF-A0A8T7EDM6-F1
#
_entry.id   AF-A0A8T7EDM6-F1
#
_cell.length_a   1.000
_cell.length_b   1.000
_cell.length_c   1.000
_cell.angle_alpha   90.00
_cell.angle_beta   90.00
_cell.angle_gamma   90.00
#
_symmetry.space_group_name_H-M   'P 1'
#
loop_
_entity.id
_entity.type
_entity.pdbx_description
1 polymer ?
#
loop_
_entity_poly.entity_id
_entity_poly.type
_entity_poly.pdbx_seq_one_letter_code
_entity_poly.pdbx_strand_id
1 'polypeptide(L)'
;MSATLTADVLQDDLAMLLARVLAVANKRARELDVDVLQSFITITQSYKNGPSWRVNYGPKEYIGRRGGDLIIEVDASDIRITQVLRGQ
;
A
#
# COMPACT_ATOMS: atom_id res chain seq x y z
N MET A 1 -9.01 -20.56 -13.60
CA MET A 1 -8.41 -21.61 -12.75
C MET A 1 -8.40 -21.08 -11.32
N SER A 2 -8.97 -21.84 -10.37
CA SER A 2 -8.90 -21.49 -8.95
C SER A 2 -7.53 -21.89 -8.43
N ALA A 3 -6.64 -20.92 -8.25
CA ALA A 3 -5.39 -21.15 -7.55
C ALA A 3 -5.69 -21.17 -6.05
N THR A 4 -5.72 -22.36 -5.46
CA THR A 4 -5.80 -22.50 -4.00
C THR A 4 -4.45 -22.09 -3.43
N LEU A 5 -4.39 -21.02 -2.62
CA LEU A 5 -3.17 -20.60 -1.95
C LEU A 5 -2.73 -21.71 -0.97
N THR A 6 -1.62 -22.39 -1.27
CA THR A 6 -0.98 -23.39 -0.40
C THR A 6 0.06 -22.72 0.51
N ALA A 7 0.62 -23.48 1.45
CA ALA A 7 1.66 -23.00 2.37
C ALA A 7 2.90 -22.42 1.63
N ASP A 8 3.14 -22.81 0.38
CA ASP A 8 4.23 -22.34 -0.46
C ASP A 8 4.20 -20.82 -0.70
N VAL A 9 3.03 -20.18 -0.55
CA VAL A 9 2.87 -18.72 -0.64
C VAL A 9 3.66 -17.99 0.45
N LEU A 10 3.85 -18.62 1.62
CA LEU A 10 4.69 -18.06 2.68
C LEU A 10 6.19 -18.13 2.35
N GLN A 11 6.57 -18.89 1.31
CA GLN A 11 7.94 -18.97 0.80
C GLN A 11 8.18 -18.03 -0.39
N ASP A 12 7.12 -17.38 -0.92
CA ASP A 12 7.28 -16.35 -1.94
C ASP A 12 7.74 -15.04 -1.30
N ASP A 13 9.02 -14.74 -1.47
CA ASP A 13 9.67 -13.56 -0.90
C ASP A 13 8.99 -12.25 -1.32
N LEU A 14 8.50 -12.16 -2.56
CA LEU A 14 7.83 -10.97 -3.06
C LEU A 14 6.43 -10.83 -2.46
N ALA A 15 5.68 -11.93 -2.35
CA ALA A 15 4.38 -11.94 -1.68
C ALA A 15 4.52 -11.51 -0.21
N MET A 16 5.51 -12.07 0.49
CA MET A 16 5.79 -11.73 1.89
C MET A 16 6.27 -10.28 2.04
N LEU A 17 7.09 -9.78 1.11
CA LEU A 17 7.50 -8.37 1.08
C LEU A 17 6.28 -7.45 0.91
N LEU A 18 5.42 -7.72 -0.06
CA LEU A 18 4.20 -6.93 -0.31
C LEU A 18 3.24 -6.97 0.87
N ALA A 19 3.08 -8.12 1.52
CA ALA A 19 2.27 -8.25 2.73
C ALA A 19 2.81 -7.36 3.87
N ARG A 20 4.13 -7.33 4.08
CA ARG A 20 4.78 -6.47 5.07
C ARG A 20 4.64 -4.99 4.76
N VAL A 21 4.88 -4.60 3.50
CA VAL A 21 4.67 -3.24 3.00
C VAL A 21 3.24 -2.77 3.27
N LEU A 22 2.26 -3.60 2.88
CA LEU A 22 0.85 -3.28 3.05
C LEU A 22 0.46 -3.20 4.53
N ALA A 23 1.00 -4.08 5.39
CA ALA A 23 0.73 -4.04 6.82
C ALA A 23 1.22 -2.73 7.47
N VAL A 24 2.43 -2.27 7.12
CA VAL A 24 2.99 -1.00 7.62
C VAL A 24 2.20 0.19 7.09
N ALA A 25 1.89 0.22 5.80
CA ALA A 25 1.08 1.28 5.21
C ALA A 25 -0.34 1.33 5.83
N ASN A 26 -0.99 0.19 6.02
CA ASN A 26 -2.32 0.11 6.62
C ASN A 26 -2.35 0.63 8.06
N LYS A 27 -1.31 0.31 8.85
CA LYS A 27 -1.18 0.85 10.19
C LYS A 27 -1.15 2.37 10.15
N ARG A 28 -0.30 2.96 9.31
CA ARG A 28 -0.17 4.41 9.19
C ARG A 28 -1.41 5.07 8.61
N ALA A 29 -2.10 4.44 7.66
CA ALA A 29 -3.36 4.94 7.12
C ALA A 29 -4.45 5.05 8.20
N ARG A 30 -4.58 4.03 9.05
CA ARG A 30 -5.52 4.06 10.19
C ARG A 30 -5.17 5.14 11.22
N GLU A 31 -3.88 5.37 11.48
CA GLU A 31 -3.42 6.48 12.34
C GLU A 31 -3.77 7.87 11.77
N LEU A 32 -4.12 7.96 10.49
CA LEU A 32 -4.53 9.18 9.80
C LEU A 32 -6.04 9.21 9.49
N ASP A 33 -6.82 8.38 10.20
CA ASP A 33 -8.27 8.23 10.08
C ASP A 33 -8.76 7.79 8.69
N VAL A 34 -7.91 7.08 7.94
CA VAL A 34 -8.32 6.47 6.66
C VAL A 34 -8.90 5.08 6.92
N ASP A 35 -10.14 4.87 6.48
CA ASP A 35 -10.76 3.55 6.43
C ASP A 35 -10.18 2.74 5.26
N VAL A 36 -9.19 1.91 5.58
CA VAL A 36 -8.51 1.02 4.63
C VAL A 36 -9.49 0.13 3.87
N LEU A 37 -10.54 -0.42 4.51
CA LEU A 37 -11.48 -1.33 3.86
C LEU A 37 -12.44 -0.61 2.92
N GLN A 38 -12.64 0.69 3.14
CA GLN A 38 -13.44 1.54 2.26
C GLN A 38 -12.62 2.30 1.21
N SER A 39 -11.31 2.08 1.16
CA SER A 39 -10.42 2.68 0.17
C SER A 39 -10.33 1.85 -1.11
N PHE A 40 -10.15 2.53 -2.25
CA PHE A 40 -9.58 1.94 -3.45
C PHE A 40 -8.06 1.90 -3.27
N ILE A 41 -7.51 0.69 -3.10
CA ILE A 41 -6.10 0.50 -2.79
C ILE A 41 -5.33 0.14 -4.06
N THR A 42 -4.26 0.87 -4.33
CA THR A 42 -3.27 0.48 -5.35
C THR A 42 -1.89 0.37 -4.71
N ILE A 43 -1.11 -0.61 -5.16
CA ILE A 43 0.27 -0.82 -4.74
C ILE A 43 1.12 -0.79 -6.00
N THR A 44 2.02 0.17 -6.11
CA THR A 44 2.91 0.32 -7.27
C THR A 44 4.36 0.35 -6.81
N GLN A 45 5.22 -0.33 -7.55
CA GLN A 45 6.64 -0.27 -7.31
C GLN A 45 7.19 1.06 -7.84
N SER A 46 8.10 1.68 -7.09
CA SER A 46 8.82 2.89 -7.45
C SER A 46 10.31 2.67 -7.24
N TYR A 47 11.13 3.35 -8.05
CA TYR A 47 12.59 3.23 -8.03
C TYR A 47 13.30 4.57 -7.85
N LYS A 48 12.56 5.63 -7.50
CA LYS A 48 13.06 7.01 -7.56
C LYS A 48 14.29 7.25 -6.66
N ASN A 49 14.36 6.58 -5.50
CA ASN A 49 15.47 6.65 -4.54
C ASN A 49 15.93 5.26 -4.08
N GLY A 50 15.83 4.26 -4.96
CA GLY A 50 15.94 2.84 -4.59
C GLY A 50 14.58 2.14 -4.61
N PRO A 51 14.55 0.81 -4.39
CA PRO A 51 13.33 0.02 -4.47
C PRO A 51 12.38 0.41 -3.34
N SER A 52 11.26 1.02 -3.72
CA SER A 52 10.19 1.37 -2.79
C SER A 52 8.83 0.96 -3.34
N TRP A 53 7.85 0.91 -2.44
CA TRP A 53 6.47 0.61 -2.77
C TRP A 53 5.60 1.77 -2.36
N ARG A 54 4.80 2.25 -3.30
CA ARG A 54 3.80 3.27 -3.09
C ARG A 54 2.46 2.60 -2.88
N VAL A 55 1.87 2.78 -1.71
CA VAL A 55 0.51 2.35 -1.39
C VAL A 55 -0.40 3.58 -1.42
N ASN A 56 -1.36 3.58 -2.33
CA ASN A 56 -2.37 4.63 -2.43
C ASN A 56 -3.69 4.15 -1.83
N TYR A 57 -4.33 5.02 -1.07
CA TYR A 57 -5.68 4.87 -0.53
C TYR A 57 -6.53 6.01 -1.10
N GLY A 58 -7.31 5.71 -2.15
CA GLY A 58 -8.22 6.65 -2.77
C GLY A 58 -9.69 6.35 -2.45
N PRO A 59 -10.63 7.25 -2.81
CA PRO A 59 -12.05 6.96 -2.73
C PRO A 59 -12.44 5.87 -3.75
N LYS A 60 -13.35 4.96 -3.36
CA LYS A 60 -13.92 3.94 -4.28
C LYS A 60 -14.68 4.57 -5.45
N GLU A 61 -15.29 5.73 -5.22
CA GLU A 61 -16.02 6.49 -6.22
C GLU A 61 -15.28 7.81 -6.49
N TYR A 62 -14.54 7.83 -7.60
CA TYR A 62 -13.71 8.98 -7.99
C TYR A 62 -14.52 10.12 -8.65
N ILE A 63 -15.77 9.86 -9.04
CA ILE A 63 -16.61 10.85 -9.73
C ILE A 63 -17.04 11.93 -8.73
N GLY A 64 -16.48 13.13 -8.87
CA GLY A 64 -16.91 14.33 -8.14
C GLY A 64 -16.16 14.63 -6.84
N ARG A 65 -15.12 13.87 -6.49
CA ARG A 65 -14.22 14.18 -5.37
C ARG A 65 -12.78 14.34 -5.87
N ARG A 66 -12.29 15.58 -5.93
CA ARG A 66 -10.85 15.85 -6.00
C ARG A 66 -10.33 15.97 -4.57
N GLY A 67 -9.17 15.37 -4.30
CA GLY A 67 -8.55 15.37 -2.98
C GLY A 67 -8.95 14.19 -2.10
N GLY A 68 -8.21 13.99 -1.01
CA GLY A 68 -8.45 12.91 -0.05
C GLY A 68 -7.64 11.63 -0.27
N ASP A 69 -6.90 11.52 -1.38
CA ASP A 69 -5.98 10.42 -1.60
C ASP A 69 -4.87 10.44 -0.55
N LEU A 70 -4.63 9.32 0.11
CA LEU A 70 -3.48 9.14 0.98
C LEU A 70 -2.49 8.22 0.27
N ILE A 71 -1.28 8.72 0.05
CA ILE A 71 -0.19 7.95 -0.52
C ILE A 71 0.87 7.74 0.57
N ILE A 72 1.25 6.49 0.80
CA ILE A 72 2.33 6.12 1.72
C ILE A 72 3.40 5.40 0.91
N GLU A 73 4.63 5.90 0.97
CA GLU A 73 5.80 5.22 0.38
C GLU A 73 6.54 4.44 1.47
N VAL A 74 6.85 3.18 1.17
CA VAL A 74 7.57 2.26 2.05
C VAL A 74 8.82 1.77 1.34
N ASP A 75 9.97 1.86 2.01
CA ASP A 75 11.22 1.30 1.50
C ASP A 75 11.17 -0.23 1.49
N ALA A 76 11.63 -0.86 0.41
CA ALA A 76 11.55 -2.32 0.26
C ALA A 76 12.63 -3.06 1.07
N SER A 77 13.71 -2.40 1.47
CA SER A 77 14.86 -3.02 2.16
C SER A 77 14.66 -3.13 3.66
N ASP A 78 14.09 -2.09 4.29
CA ASP A 78 13.91 -2.05 5.75
C ASP A 78 12.45 -1.86 6.19
N ILE A 79 11.51 -1.81 5.24
CA ILE A 79 10.07 -1.68 5.45
C ILE A 79 9.71 -0.41 6.25
N ARG A 80 10.54 0.64 6.17
CA ARG A 80 10.23 1.93 6.79
C ARG A 80 9.41 2.80 5.85
N ILE A 81 8.50 3.58 6.45
CA ILE A 81 7.78 4.63 5.73
C ILE A 81 8.75 5.75 5.42
N THR A 82 8.96 6.01 4.14
CA THR A 82 9.85 7.08 3.65
C THR A 82 9.09 8.35 3.35
N GLN A 83 7.81 8.24 3.00
CA GLN A 83 6.98 9.40 2.68
C GLN A 83 5.50 9.15 2.99
N VAL A 84 4.81 10.21 3.38
CA VAL A 84 3.36 10.28 3.49
C VAL A 84 2.91 11.53 2.73
N LEU A 85 2.07 11.36 1.72
CA LEU A 85 1.50 12.44 0.90
C LEU A 85 -0.02 12.38 1.00
N ARG A 86 -0.67 13.53 1.17
CA ARG A 86 -2.14 13.63 1.17
C ARG A 86 -2.58 14.59 0.07
N GLY A 87 -3.47 14.12 -0.80
CA GLY A 87 -4.09 14.94 -1.83
C GLY A 87 -4.98 16.01 -1.18
N GLN A 88 -4.78 17.26 -1.58
CA GLN A 88 -5.65 18.40 -1.20
C GLN A 88 -6.94 18.40 -2.01
#